data_AF-A0A353D6J2-F1
#
_entry.id   AF-A0A353D6J2-F1
#
_cell.length_a   1.000
_cell.length_b   1.000
_cell.length_c   1.000
_cell.angle_alpha   90.00
_cell.angle_beta   90.00
_cell.angle_gamma   90.00
#
_symmetry.space_group_name_H-M   'P 1'
#
loop_
_entity.id
_entity.type
_entity.pdbx_description
1 polymer ?
#
loop_
_entity_poly.entity_id
_entity_poly.type
_entity_poly.pdbx_seq_one_letter_code
_entity_poly.pdbx_strand_id
1 'polypeptide(L)'
;MTEKAELLIGGNGKHQIRMNAAMANRHGLIAGATGTGKTVTLQVLAEAFSKLGVPVFMADVKGDLSGLSSAGKPHLKIDERVSHIGIEGYTQRGYPTVFWDLFGKQGHPLRTTISELGPLLLATLLELNDTQTGILYSCFRIADDNG
;
A
#
# COMPACT_ATOMS: atom_id res chain seq x y z
N MET A 1 6.14 8.86 -29.63
CA MET A 1 6.65 7.79 -28.75
C MET A 1 6.30 8.21 -27.34
N THR A 2 5.32 7.57 -26.71
CA THR A 2 5.00 7.84 -25.31
C THR A 2 6.17 7.37 -24.47
N GLU A 3 6.83 8.29 -23.78
CA GLU A 3 7.89 7.96 -22.83
C GLU A 3 7.34 6.94 -21.83
N LYS A 4 7.95 5.75 -21.76
CA LYS A 4 7.46 4.69 -20.87
C LYS A 4 7.72 5.16 -19.45
N ALA A 5 6.66 5.35 -18.66
CA ALA A 5 6.80 5.68 -17.25
C ALA A 5 7.54 4.55 -16.52
N GLU A 6 8.59 4.90 -15.79
CA GLU A 6 9.46 3.96 -15.09
C GLU A 6 9.59 4.30 -13.61
N LEU A 7 9.74 3.26 -12.79
CA LEU A 7 9.89 3.34 -11.34
C LEU A 7 11.29 2.83 -10.98
N LEU A 8 12.11 3.65 -10.32
CA LEU A 8 13.38 3.20 -9.76
C LEU A 8 13.10 2.30 -8.54
N ILE A 9 13.50 1.03 -8.62
CA ILE A 9 13.28 0.05 -7.54
C ILE A 9 14.56 -0.30 -6.77
N GLY A 10 15.73 0.06 -7.29
CA GLY A 10 17.01 -0.13 -6.60
C GLY A 10 18.23 0.05 -7.49
N GLY A 11 19.41 -0.24 -6.95
CA GLY A 11 20.67 -0.20 -7.70
C GLY A 11 21.87 -0.60 -6.83
N ASN A 12 23.02 -0.81 -7.47
CA ASN A 12 24.24 -1.30 -6.82
C ASN A 12 25.49 -0.46 -7.17
N GLY A 13 25.31 0.81 -7.55
CA GLY A 13 26.38 1.75 -7.90
C GLY A 13 27.04 1.54 -9.27
N LYS A 14 26.76 0.43 -9.93
CA LYS A 14 27.05 0.24 -11.36
C LYS A 14 25.80 0.37 -12.22
N HIS A 15 24.69 -0.18 -11.74
CA HIS A 15 23.43 -0.19 -12.46
C HIS A 15 22.28 0.23 -11.54
N GLN A 16 21.36 1.00 -12.12
CA GLN A 16 20.03 1.24 -11.57
C GLN A 16 19.06 0.23 -12.18
N ILE A 17 18.18 -0.30 -11.35
CA ILE A 17 17.11 -1.19 -11.78
C ILE A 17 15.80 -0.39 -11.77
N ARG A 18 15.18 -0.31 -12.94
CA ARG A 18 13.91 0.37 -13.15
C ARG A 18 12.86 -0.65 -13.58
N MET A 19 11.65 -0.47 -13.07
CA MET A 19 10.48 -1.25 -13.46
C MET A 19 9.60 -0.38 -14.35
N ASN A 20 9.16 -0.92 -15.48
CA ASN A 20 8.11 -0.29 -16.29
C ASN A 20 6.83 -0.19 -15.43
N ALA A 21 6.34 1.03 -15.21
CA ALA A 21 5.17 1.27 -14.36
C ALA A 21 3.93 0.52 -14.85
N ALA A 22 3.77 0.32 -16.17
CA ALA A 22 2.65 -0.44 -16.73
C ALA A 22 2.67 -1.93 -16.34
N MET A 23 3.82 -2.46 -15.91
CA MET A 23 3.94 -3.84 -15.42
C MET A 23 3.50 -4.00 -13.97
N ALA A 24 3.29 -2.90 -13.24
CA ALA A 24 2.84 -2.90 -11.85
C ALA A 24 1.36 -3.30 -11.66
N ASN A 25 0.64 -3.56 -12.75
CA ASN A 25 -0.70 -4.14 -12.71
C ASN A 25 -0.71 -5.65 -12.39
N ARG A 26 0.47 -6.26 -12.18
CA ARG A 26 0.64 -7.64 -11.74
C ARG A 26 0.91 -7.68 -10.24
N HIS A 27 0.40 -8.71 -9.58
CA HIS A 27 0.73 -8.95 -8.17
C HIS A 27 2.23 -9.18 -7.98
N GLY A 28 2.79 -8.59 -6.93
CA GLY A 28 4.18 -8.73 -6.54
C GLY A 28 4.31 -9.11 -5.06
N LEU A 29 5.47 -9.68 -4.70
CA LEU A 29 5.78 -10.09 -3.34
C LEU A 29 7.07 -9.43 -2.87
N ILE A 30 7.01 -8.71 -1.74
CA ILE A 30 8.19 -8.19 -1.04
C ILE A 30 8.40 -9.06 0.19
N ALA A 31 9.40 -9.94 0.12
CA ALA A 31 9.76 -10.86 1.19
C ALA A 31 11.16 -10.56 1.74
N GLY A 32 11.39 -10.87 3.01
CA GLY A 32 12.67 -10.66 3.69
C GLY A 32 12.54 -10.76 5.22
N ALA A 33 13.65 -10.93 5.92
CA ALA A 33 13.67 -10.97 7.38
C ALA A 33 13.37 -9.59 8.00
N THR A 34 13.16 -9.53 9.32
CA THR A 34 13.04 -8.25 10.02
C THR A 34 14.33 -7.43 9.84
N GLY A 35 14.19 -6.12 9.58
CA GLY A 35 15.33 -5.24 9.37
C GLY A 35 15.93 -5.25 7.96
N THR A 36 15.44 -6.08 7.02
CA THR A 36 15.99 -6.13 5.64
C THR A 36 15.40 -5.09 4.69
N GLY A 37 14.75 -4.04 5.22
CA GLY A 37 14.25 -2.93 4.42
C GLY A 37 12.91 -3.15 3.71
N LYS A 38 12.10 -4.17 4.07
CA LYS A 38 10.76 -4.39 3.49
C LYS A 38 9.88 -3.14 3.47
N THR A 39 9.78 -2.46 4.63
CA THR A 39 9.01 -1.23 4.78
C THR A 39 9.58 -0.10 3.92
N VAL A 40 10.91 0.04 3.86
CA VAL A 40 11.58 1.04 3.03
C VAL A 40 11.28 0.78 1.54
N THR A 41 11.31 -0.47 1.10
CA THR A 41 10.94 -0.82 -0.28
C THR A 41 9.47 -0.46 -0.58
N LEU A 42 8.55 -0.73 0.34
CA LEU A 42 7.15 -0.34 0.19
C LEU A 42 6.98 1.18 0.09
N GLN A 43 7.66 1.94 0.95
CA GLN A 43 7.66 3.41 0.91
C GLN A 43 8.19 3.92 -0.44
N VAL A 44 9.35 3.44 -0.89
CA VAL A 44 9.94 3.85 -2.18
C VAL A 44 8.99 3.58 -3.35
N LEU A 45 8.30 2.43 -3.36
CA LEU A 45 7.30 2.14 -4.38
C LEU A 45 6.11 3.10 -4.29
N ALA A 46 5.56 3.32 -3.10
CA ALA A 46 4.43 4.22 -2.90
C ALA A 46 4.75 5.66 -3.34
N GLU A 47 5.94 6.14 -2.98
CA GLU A 47 6.47 7.43 -3.41
C GLU A 47 6.59 7.53 -4.94
N ALA A 48 7.11 6.47 -5.58
CA ALA A 48 7.32 6.43 -7.01
C ALA A 48 5.98 6.41 -7.78
N PHE A 49 4.99 5.66 -7.32
CA PHE A 49 3.62 5.71 -7.88
C PHE A 49 2.97 7.07 -7.66
N SER A 50 3.10 7.65 -6.46
CA SER A 50 2.57 8.98 -6.16
C SER A 50 3.17 10.05 -7.08
N LYS A 51 4.47 9.99 -7.41
CA LYS A 51 5.12 10.86 -8.41
C LYS A 51 4.52 10.76 -9.80
N LEU A 52 4.01 9.58 -10.17
CA LEU A 52 3.33 9.35 -11.45
C LEU A 52 1.84 9.71 -11.41
N GLY A 53 1.34 10.23 -10.29
CA GLY A 53 -0.08 10.52 -10.10
C GLY A 53 -0.94 9.28 -9.88
N VAL A 54 -0.33 8.12 -9.58
CA VAL A 54 -1.04 6.87 -9.31
C VAL A 54 -1.35 6.80 -7.80
N PRO A 55 -2.62 6.69 -7.40
CA PRO A 55 -2.99 6.55 -5.99
C PRO A 55 -2.56 5.19 -5.46
N VAL A 56 -2.06 5.16 -4.23
CA VAL A 56 -1.59 3.96 -3.55
C VAL A 56 -2.34 3.79 -2.25
N PHE A 57 -2.99 2.64 -2.08
CA PHE A 57 -3.67 2.25 -0.85
C PHE A 57 -2.84 1.20 -0.11
N MET A 58 -2.54 1.45 1.17
CA MET A 58 -1.70 0.55 1.99
C MET A 58 -2.28 0.41 3.40
N ALA A 59 -2.18 -0.79 3.94
CA ALA A 59 -2.44 -1.04 5.35
C ALA A 59 -1.16 -0.78 6.17
N ASP A 60 -1.21 0.17 7.08
CA ASP A 60 -0.09 0.49 7.97
C ASP A 60 -0.28 -0.11 9.36
N VAL A 61 -0.03 -1.41 9.48
CA VAL A 61 -0.24 -2.16 10.73
C VAL A 61 0.75 -1.72 11.83
N LYS A 62 1.95 -1.26 11.45
CA LYS A 62 3.04 -0.91 12.39
C LYS A 62 3.19 0.60 12.64
N GLY A 63 2.54 1.44 11.83
CA GLY A 63 2.71 2.89 11.85
C GLY A 63 3.95 3.38 11.08
N ASP A 64 4.71 2.47 10.48
CA ASP A 64 5.97 2.82 9.82
C ASP A 64 5.75 3.49 8.45
N LEU A 65 4.58 3.35 7.82
CA LEU A 65 4.28 3.94 6.51
C LEU A 65 3.73 5.37 6.62
N SER A 66 3.12 5.72 7.76
CA SER A 66 2.51 7.03 8.01
C SER A 66 3.47 8.22 7.87
N GLY A 67 4.78 7.97 8.04
CA GLY A 67 5.85 8.95 7.83
C GLY A 67 5.93 9.52 6.42
N LEU A 68 5.34 8.86 5.40
CA LEU A 68 5.29 9.35 4.02
C LEU A 68 4.65 10.74 3.88
N SER A 69 3.78 11.12 4.81
CA SER A 69 3.11 12.44 4.82
C SER A 69 4.07 13.61 5.07
N SER A 70 5.24 13.35 5.65
CA SER A 70 6.18 14.38 6.12
C SER A 70 7.54 14.22 5.46
N ALA A 71 8.27 15.34 5.34
CA ALA A 71 9.66 15.27 4.89
C ALA A 71 10.52 14.50 5.92
N GLY A 72 11.35 13.58 5.44
CA GLY A 72 12.36 12.92 6.25
C GLY A 72 13.40 13.91 6.80
N LYS A 73 14.09 13.51 7.88
CA LYS A 73 15.25 14.25 8.38
C LYS A 73 16.51 13.79 7.62
N PRO A 74 17.48 14.69 7.36
CA PRO A 74 18.77 14.30 6.80
C PRO A 74 19.40 13.16 7.62
N HIS A 75 19.94 12.15 6.95
CA HIS A 75 20.51 10.97 7.59
C HIS A 75 21.65 10.42 6.76
N LEU A 76 22.86 10.38 7.35
CA LEU A 76 24.11 10.05 6.66
C LEU A 76 24.03 8.76 5.83
N LYS A 77 23.48 7.67 6.39
CA LYS A 77 23.34 6.40 5.66
C LYS A 77 22.41 6.46 4.45
N ILE A 78 21.40 7.34 4.47
CA ILE A 78 20.51 7.54 3.33
C ILE A 78 21.26 8.30 2.24
N ASP A 79 21.95 9.37 2.62
CA ASP A 79 22.73 10.21 1.71
C ASP A 79 23.85 9.40 1.03
N GLU A 80 24.58 8.58 1.80
CA GLU A 80 25.57 7.62 1.29
C GLU A 80 24.95 6.65 0.28
N ARG A 81 23.76 6.10 0.57
CA ARG A 81 23.08 5.14 -0.31
C ARG A 81 22.56 5.79 -1.59
N VAL A 82 21.98 6.99 -1.48
CA VAL A 82 21.52 7.80 -2.62
C VAL A 82 22.68 8.12 -3.55
N SER A 83 23.81 8.57 -2.97
CA SER A 83 25.05 8.82 -3.71
C SER A 83 25.61 7.55 -4.34
N HIS A 84 25.72 6.47 -3.57
CA HIS A 84 26.21 5.18 -4.06
C HIS A 84 25.38 4.62 -5.21
N ILE A 85 24.06 4.77 -5.21
CA ILE A 85 23.18 4.31 -6.30
C ILE A 85 23.16 5.30 -7.48
N GLY A 86 23.61 6.54 -7.29
CA GLY A 86 23.55 7.61 -8.28
C GLY A 86 22.13 8.15 -8.48
N ILE A 87 21.34 8.26 -7.41
CA ILE A 87 19.96 8.78 -7.50
C ILE A 87 20.01 10.31 -7.60
N GLU A 88 19.71 10.84 -8.78
CA GLU A 88 19.66 12.28 -9.03
C GLU A 88 18.35 12.91 -8.51
N GLY A 89 18.43 14.16 -8.06
CA GLY A 89 17.25 14.93 -7.63
C GLY A 89 16.57 14.40 -6.37
N TYR A 90 17.24 13.54 -5.60
CA TYR A 90 16.71 13.08 -4.31
C TYR A 90 16.58 14.25 -3.34
N THR A 91 15.38 14.43 -2.80
CA THR A 91 15.05 15.44 -1.81
C THR A 91 14.15 14.83 -0.76
N GLN A 92 14.42 15.12 0.51
CA GLN A 92 13.52 14.76 1.60
C GLN A 92 12.26 15.59 1.48
N ARG A 93 11.11 14.93 1.30
CA ARG A 93 9.82 15.61 1.11
C ARG A 93 8.67 14.72 1.57
N GLY A 94 7.57 15.36 1.96
CA GLY A 94 6.31 14.65 2.20
C GLY A 94 5.57 14.39 0.89
N TYR A 95 4.69 13.38 0.92
CA TYR A 95 3.82 13.00 -0.18
C TYR A 95 2.35 13.21 0.21
N PRO A 96 1.47 13.55 -0.75
CA PRO A 96 0.04 13.65 -0.49
C PRO A 96 -0.48 12.36 0.14
N THR A 97 -0.95 12.44 1.37
CA THR A 97 -1.32 11.29 2.18
C THR A 97 -2.64 11.56 2.87
N VAL A 98 -3.56 10.60 2.78
CA VAL A 98 -4.85 10.62 3.48
C VAL A 98 -4.85 9.43 4.43
N PHE A 99 -4.94 9.70 5.73
CA PHE A 99 -5.04 8.65 6.73
C PHE A 99 -6.48 8.16 6.83
N TRP A 100 -6.67 6.86 6.68
CA TRP A 100 -7.96 6.21 6.89
C TRP A 100 -7.96 5.55 8.26
N ASP A 101 -9.02 5.80 9.03
CA ASP A 101 -9.19 5.28 10.38
C ASP A 101 -10.48 4.46 10.47
N LEU A 102 -10.36 3.22 10.95
CA LEU A 102 -11.47 2.32 11.20
C LEU A 102 -12.41 2.85 12.29
N PHE A 103 -11.88 3.58 13.27
CA PHE A 103 -12.66 4.13 14.38
C PHE A 103 -13.03 5.60 14.17
N GLY A 104 -12.57 6.24 13.09
CA GLY A 104 -12.87 7.63 12.74
C GLY A 104 -12.39 8.68 13.76
N LYS A 105 -11.33 8.40 14.53
CA LYS A 105 -10.77 9.29 15.56
C LYS A 105 -9.59 10.12 15.07
N GLN A 106 -8.70 9.54 14.27
CA GLN A 106 -7.39 10.09 13.91
C GLN A 106 -7.22 10.31 12.40
N GLY A 107 -8.25 10.01 11.60
CA GLY A 107 -8.21 10.12 10.15
C GLY A 107 -9.60 10.09 9.52
N HIS A 108 -9.63 10.02 8.20
CA HIS A 108 -10.85 9.85 7.45
C HIS A 108 -11.52 8.53 7.82
N PRO A 109 -12.80 8.55 8.22
CA PRO A 109 -13.47 7.34 8.66
C PRO A 109 -13.60 6.37 7.48
N LEU A 110 -13.10 5.14 7.65
CA LEU A 110 -13.44 4.06 6.74
C LEU A 110 -14.93 3.73 6.93
N ARG A 111 -15.74 4.02 5.92
CA ARG A 111 -17.16 3.68 5.91
C ARG A 111 -17.34 2.35 5.21
N THR A 112 -17.82 1.36 5.94
CA THR A 112 -18.38 0.14 5.37
C THR A 112 -19.52 -0.34 6.26
N THR A 113 -20.51 -1.00 5.67
CA THR A 113 -21.62 -1.64 6.38
C THR A 113 -21.56 -3.16 6.24
N ILE A 114 -22.24 -3.87 7.13
CA ILE A 114 -22.39 -5.34 7.03
C ILE A 114 -23.04 -5.71 5.69
N SER A 115 -24.02 -4.91 5.23
CA SER A 115 -24.66 -5.07 3.92
C SER A 115 -23.69 -4.92 2.75
N GLU A 116 -22.77 -3.94 2.81
CA GLU A 116 -21.75 -3.73 1.76
C GLU A 116 -20.68 -4.83 1.73
N LEU A 117 -20.32 -5.41 2.88
CA LEU A 117 -19.44 -6.59 2.91
C LEU A 117 -20.15 -7.80 2.28
N GLY A 118 -21.43 -7.97 2.58
CA GLY A 118 -22.23 -9.06 2.07
C GLY A 118 -21.85 -10.43 2.65
N PRO A 119 -22.66 -11.47 2.36
CA PRO A 119 -22.47 -12.79 2.95
C PRO A 119 -21.20 -13.49 2.44
N LEU A 120 -20.75 -13.19 1.22
CA LEU A 120 -19.57 -13.81 0.61
C LEU A 120 -18.27 -13.41 1.31
N LEU A 121 -18.02 -12.10 1.47
CA LEU A 121 -16.79 -11.63 2.12
C LEU A 121 -16.78 -12.01 3.59
N LEU A 122 -17.93 -11.93 4.27
CA LEU A 122 -18.04 -12.32 5.67
C LEU A 122 -17.81 -13.83 5.89
N ALA A 123 -18.36 -14.69 5.03
CA ALA A 123 -18.11 -16.12 5.11
C ALA A 123 -16.62 -16.44 4.93
N THR A 124 -15.96 -15.74 4.00
CA THR A 124 -14.53 -15.89 3.74
C THR A 124 -13.68 -15.39 4.91
N LEU A 125 -13.99 -14.21 5.45
CA LEU A 125 -13.29 -13.59 6.58
C LEU A 125 -13.40 -14.42 7.87
N LEU A 126 -14.55 -15.07 8.07
CA LEU A 126 -14.83 -15.90 9.25
C LEU A 126 -14.48 -17.37 9.05
N GLU A 127 -13.94 -17.75 7.88
CA GLU A 127 -13.59 -19.13 7.51
C GLU A 127 -14.76 -20.11 7.75
N LEU A 128 -15.97 -19.71 7.36
CA LEU A 128 -17.18 -20.50 7.59
C LEU A 128 -17.19 -21.76 6.72
N ASN A 129 -17.74 -22.85 7.26
CA ASN A 129 -18.05 -24.03 6.47
C ASN A 129 -19.31 -23.83 5.61
N ASP A 130 -19.62 -24.79 4.73
CA ASP A 130 -20.75 -24.71 3.79
C ASP A 130 -22.09 -24.47 4.50
N THR A 131 -22.33 -25.15 5.63
CA THR A 131 -23.58 -25.02 6.40
C THR A 131 -23.71 -23.62 7.01
N GLN A 132 -22.65 -23.13 7.66
CA GLN A 132 -22.61 -21.79 8.26
C GLN A 132 -22.75 -20.70 7.20
N THR A 133 -22.10 -20.89 6.05
CA THR A 133 -22.22 -20.00 4.89
C THR A 133 -23.66 -19.97 4.39
N GLY A 134 -24.31 -21.13 4.19
CA GLY A 134 -25.71 -21.19 3.77
C GLY A 134 -26.68 -20.49 4.73
N ILE A 135 -26.46 -20.63 6.04
CA ILE A 135 -27.22 -19.89 7.07
C ILE A 135 -26.98 -18.38 6.92
N LEU A 136 -25.73 -17.94 6.79
CA LEU A 136 -25.39 -16.53 6.64
C LEU A 136 -26.06 -15.90 5.40
N TYR A 137 -26.01 -16.59 4.25
CA TYR A 137 -26.71 -16.15 3.04
C TYR A 137 -28.22 -16.04 3.24
N SER A 138 -28.82 -16.97 3.98
CA SER A 138 -30.25 -16.93 4.30
C SER A 138 -30.59 -15.74 5.20
N CYS A 139 -29.76 -15.45 6.21
CA CYS A 139 -29.92 -14.27 7.06
C CYS A 139 -29.83 -12.97 6.26
N PHE A 140 -28.84 -12.84 5.38
CA PHE A 140 -28.71 -11.69 4.49
C PHE A 140 -29.93 -11.53 3.57
N ARG A 141 -30.39 -12.63 2.97
CA ARG A 141 -31.58 -12.61 2.12
C ARG A 141 -32.83 -12.13 2.86
N ILE A 142 -33.07 -12.67 4.06
CA ILE A 142 -34.21 -12.27 4.88
C ILE A 142 -34.09 -10.80 5.30
N ALA A 143 -32.90 -10.33 5.66
CA ALA A 143 -32.68 -8.93 6.00
C ALA A 143 -32.97 -8.03 4.78
N ASP A 144 -32.38 -8.31 3.61
CA ASP A 144 -32.61 -7.53 2.39
C ASP A 144 -34.09 -7.47 1.98
N ASP A 145 -34.83 -8.58 2.17
CA ASP A 145 -36.26 -8.65 1.89
C ASP A 145 -37.11 -7.84 2.92
N ASN A 146 -36.57 -7.48 4.09
CA ASN A 146 -37.27 -6.78 5.19
C ASN A 146 -36.71 -5.38 5.56
N GLY A 147 -35.56 -4.95 5.01
CA GLY A 147 -34.95 -3.62 5.22
C GLY A 147 -33.78 -3.60 6.21
#